data_AF-A0A3D5XQE1-F1
#
_entry.id   AF-A0A3D5XQE1-F1
#
_cell.length_a   1.000
_cell.length_b   1.000
_cell.length_c   1.000
_cell.angle_alpha   90.00
_cell.angle_beta   90.00
_cell.angle_gamma   90.00
#
_symmetry.space_group_name_H-M   'P 1'
#
loop_
_entity.id
_entity.type
_entity.pdbx_description
1 polymer ?
#
loop_
_entity_poly.entity_id
_entity_poly.type
_entity_poly.pdbx_seq_one_letter_code
_entity_poly.pdbx_strand_id
1 'polypeptide(L)'
;SSFGEIEYTRIANNSREVAFRLKTANAGQHFCLLVASDATKWSDNVLENYEYTETPLTKSYFKTINSQESSINILLGSRIFTEGWDSNRPNVVNFINIGVDEGAQKFVLQAIGRGVRIQPVPGIRKRLSYIVNPEETETLSRYIDIKAKADILKRNLPLESLFLFATKKEVIKNITENLSREKDADDWKIVKHISKTVIPQELLIPKYEEVIAEIPAYSINRDEYNDLLEFVGISAGVQDKIVLMQSPINVSKTLVATLEKIRVETNFNFSVSRSIRKPIDNLLLLNQHFNQKPKR
;
A
#
# COMPACT_ATOMS: atom_id res chain seq x y z
N SER A 1 25.64 0.31 1.01
CA SER A 1 24.18 0.17 0.87
C SER A 1 23.81 -1.24 1.25
N SER A 2 23.21 -1.47 2.41
CA SER A 2 22.65 -2.78 2.75
C SER A 2 21.42 -2.97 1.86
N PHE A 3 21.47 -3.89 0.91
CA PHE A 3 20.30 -4.28 0.14
C PHE A 3 19.35 -5.01 1.09
N GLY A 4 18.10 -4.55 1.23
CA GLY A 4 17.12 -5.21 2.08
C GLY A 4 16.83 -6.61 1.55
N GLU A 5 16.98 -7.63 2.40
CA GLU A 5 16.65 -9.01 2.05
C GLU A 5 15.13 -9.20 1.98
N ILE A 6 14.68 -10.06 1.07
CA ILE A 6 13.27 -10.41 0.91
C ILE A 6 12.99 -11.66 1.74
N GLU A 7 11.84 -11.67 2.40
CA GLU A 7 11.27 -12.83 3.06
C GLU A 7 9.80 -12.98 2.65
N TYR A 8 9.20 -14.12 2.96
CA TYR A 8 7.78 -14.34 2.70
C TYR A 8 7.01 -14.73 3.96
N THR A 9 5.71 -14.45 3.95
CA THR A 9 4.77 -14.76 5.01
C THR A 9 3.71 -15.70 4.48
N ARG A 10 3.47 -16.78 5.22
CA ARG A 10 2.35 -17.70 5.03
C ARG A 10 1.26 -17.42 6.05
N ILE A 11 0.01 -17.57 5.64
CA ILE A 11 -1.13 -17.54 6.55
C ILE A 11 -1.43 -18.97 6.97
N ALA A 12 -1.49 -19.22 8.29
CA ALA A 12 -1.84 -20.53 8.81
C ALA A 12 -3.20 -21.00 8.26
N ASN A 13 -3.27 -22.26 7.82
CA ASN A 13 -4.44 -22.87 7.18
C ASN A 13 -4.91 -22.21 5.86
N ASN A 14 -4.05 -21.43 5.19
CA ASN A 14 -4.32 -20.91 3.85
C ASN A 14 -3.18 -21.27 2.91
N SER A 15 -3.40 -22.30 2.10
CA SER A 15 -2.43 -22.74 1.09
C SER A 15 -2.45 -21.88 -0.17
N ARG A 16 -3.41 -20.98 -0.35
CA ARG A 16 -3.62 -20.24 -1.61
C ARG A 16 -2.79 -18.98 -1.74
N GLU A 17 -2.30 -18.43 -0.63
CA GLU A 17 -1.68 -17.10 -0.57
C GLU A 17 -0.28 -17.17 0.06
N VAL A 18 0.68 -16.51 -0.59
CA VAL A 18 2.03 -16.26 -0.06
C VAL A 18 2.36 -14.79 -0.28
N ALA A 19 2.64 -14.05 0.79
CA ALA A 19 2.92 -12.62 0.73
C ALA A 19 4.42 -12.35 0.93
N PHE A 20 5.00 -11.39 0.22
CA PHE A 20 6.42 -11.06 0.30
C PHE A 20 6.63 -9.70 0.93
N ARG A 21 7.68 -9.58 1.73
CA ARG A 21 8.09 -8.33 2.38
C ARG A 21 9.61 -8.19 2.40
N LEU A 22 10.08 -6.97 2.62
CA LEU A 22 11.49 -6.74 2.94
C LEU A 22 11.68 -6.96 4.45
N LYS A 23 12.82 -7.52 4.86
CA LYS A 23 13.15 -7.70 6.29
C LYS A 23 13.16 -6.39 7.06
N THR A 24 13.53 -5.30 6.40
CA THR A 24 13.56 -3.93 6.95
C THR A 24 12.21 -3.22 6.92
N ALA A 25 11.20 -3.78 6.26
CA ALA A 25 9.88 -3.17 6.22
C ALA A 25 9.20 -3.29 7.59
N ASN A 26 8.34 -2.31 7.89
CA ASN A 26 7.50 -2.36 9.09
C ASN A 26 6.71 -3.68 9.14
N ALA A 27 6.63 -4.29 10.32
CA ALA A 27 6.01 -5.60 10.50
C ALA A 27 4.61 -5.65 9.86
N GLY A 28 4.38 -6.63 8.98
CA GLY A 28 3.10 -6.84 8.30
C GLY A 28 2.82 -5.93 7.10
N GLN A 29 3.80 -5.16 6.61
CA GLN A 29 3.72 -4.52 5.30
C GLN A 29 4.31 -5.45 4.23
N HIS A 30 3.46 -5.89 3.31
CA HIS A 30 3.82 -6.77 2.20
C HIS A 30 3.73 -6.00 0.90
N PHE A 31 4.73 -6.14 0.03
CA PHE A 31 4.74 -5.46 -1.27
C PHE A 31 4.20 -6.38 -2.37
N CYS A 32 4.40 -7.69 -2.26
CA CYS A 32 3.97 -8.64 -3.29
C CYS A 32 3.08 -9.73 -2.70
N LEU A 33 2.08 -10.18 -3.46
CA LEU A 33 1.22 -11.29 -3.11
C LEU A 33 1.16 -12.29 -4.26
N LEU A 34 1.50 -13.55 -3.98
CA LEU A 34 1.25 -14.68 -4.86
C LEU A 34 -0.06 -15.34 -4.47
N VAL A 35 -0.94 -15.53 -5.45
CA VAL A 35 -2.19 -16.28 -5.28
C VAL A 35 -2.31 -17.39 -6.31
N ALA A 36 -2.44 -18.61 -5.81
CA ALA A 36 -2.58 -19.82 -6.62
C ALA A 36 -3.62 -20.78 -6.02
N SER A 37 -3.82 -21.94 -6.66
CA SER A 37 -4.59 -23.04 -6.07
C SER A 37 -3.87 -23.59 -4.83
N ASP A 38 -2.55 -23.66 -4.91
CA ASP A 38 -1.66 -24.01 -3.82
C ASP A 38 -0.33 -23.25 -4.02
N ALA A 39 -0.24 -22.09 -3.37
CA ALA A 39 0.95 -21.25 -3.35
C ALA A 39 2.02 -21.79 -2.40
N THR A 40 1.66 -22.64 -1.42
CA THR A 40 2.65 -23.17 -0.46
C THR A 40 3.70 -24.07 -1.12
N LYS A 41 3.33 -24.77 -2.20
CA LYS A 41 4.25 -25.56 -3.04
C LYS A 41 5.42 -24.78 -3.62
N TRP A 42 5.31 -23.45 -3.71
CA TRP A 42 6.42 -22.62 -4.20
C TRP A 42 7.59 -22.58 -3.21
N SER A 43 7.35 -22.79 -1.93
CA SER A 43 8.44 -22.81 -0.95
C SER A 43 9.35 -24.01 -1.10
N ASP A 44 8.82 -25.13 -1.57
CA ASP A 44 9.57 -26.38 -1.64
C ASP A 44 10.52 -26.44 -2.85
N ASN A 45 10.39 -25.52 -3.82
CA ASN A 45 11.13 -25.58 -5.09
C ASN A 45 11.64 -24.22 -5.60
N VAL A 46 11.02 -23.11 -5.20
CA VAL A 46 11.32 -21.76 -5.71
C VAL A 46 11.81 -20.82 -4.61
N LEU A 47 11.24 -20.94 -3.41
CA LEU A 47 11.55 -20.06 -2.27
C LEU A 47 12.41 -20.75 -1.20
N GLU A 48 13.10 -21.85 -1.53
CA GLU A 48 13.91 -22.62 -0.58
C GLU A 48 14.95 -21.78 0.18
N ASN A 49 15.55 -20.79 -0.51
CA ASN A 49 16.57 -19.91 0.05
C ASN A 49 16.01 -18.62 0.69
N TYR A 50 14.69 -18.49 0.80
CA TYR A 50 14.06 -17.33 1.41
C TYR A 50 13.57 -17.68 2.82
N GLU A 51 13.85 -16.81 3.76
CA GLU A 51 13.26 -16.92 5.09
C GLU A 51 11.75 -16.76 5.02
N TYR A 52 11.06 -17.46 5.91
CA TYR A 52 9.62 -17.35 6.02
C TYR A 52 9.12 -17.20 7.44
N THR A 53 8.01 -16.51 7.53
CA THR A 53 7.22 -16.33 8.75
C THR A 53 5.84 -16.94 8.54
N GLU A 54 5.28 -17.56 9.56
CA GLU A 54 3.88 -17.99 9.55
C GLU A 54 3.08 -17.09 10.48
N THR A 55 1.99 -16.51 9.97
CA THR A 55 1.09 -15.70 10.76
C THR A 55 -0.14 -16.50 11.16
N PRO A 56 -0.52 -16.49 12.46
CA PRO A 56 -1.79 -17.07 12.90
C PRO A 56 -2.99 -16.21 12.50
N LEU A 57 -2.76 -15.00 11.97
CA LEU A 57 -3.81 -14.11 11.49
C LEU A 57 -4.46 -14.70 10.22
N THR A 58 -5.70 -15.15 10.34
CA THR A 58 -6.45 -15.84 9.28
C THR A 58 -7.03 -14.92 8.20
N LYS A 59 -6.69 -13.63 8.20
CA LYS A 59 -7.23 -12.67 7.22
C LYS A 59 -6.49 -12.82 5.88
N SER A 60 -7.24 -13.15 4.83
CA SER A 60 -6.76 -13.16 3.44
C SER A 60 -6.27 -11.76 3.03
N TYR A 61 -5.04 -11.68 2.53
CA TYR A 61 -4.48 -10.47 1.94
C TYR A 61 -5.15 -10.17 0.60
N PHE A 62 -5.51 -11.21 -0.15
CA PHE A 62 -6.20 -11.06 -1.43
C PHE A 62 -7.56 -10.37 -1.27
N LYS A 63 -8.34 -10.73 -0.24
CA LYS A 63 -9.65 -10.11 0.03
C LYS A 63 -9.56 -8.62 0.35
N THR A 64 -8.43 -8.15 0.88
CA THR A 64 -8.23 -6.74 1.27
C THR A 64 -7.36 -5.97 0.28
N ILE A 65 -7.06 -6.54 -0.89
CA ILE A 65 -6.13 -5.95 -1.87
C ILE A 65 -6.57 -4.58 -2.37
N ASN A 66 -7.86 -4.26 -2.36
CA ASN A 66 -8.36 -2.93 -2.78
C ASN A 66 -8.48 -1.93 -1.63
N SER A 67 -8.18 -2.34 -0.40
CA SER A 67 -8.17 -1.43 0.75
C SER A 67 -7.11 -0.36 0.57
N GLN A 68 -7.40 0.88 1.00
CA GLN A 68 -6.43 1.97 1.04
C GLN A 68 -5.23 1.65 1.96
N GLU A 69 -5.42 0.77 2.94
CA GLU A 69 -4.37 0.30 3.85
C GLU A 69 -3.50 -0.83 3.25
N SER A 70 -3.84 -1.32 2.05
CA SER A 70 -3.06 -2.38 1.39
C SER A 70 -1.76 -1.82 0.82
N SER A 71 -0.63 -2.29 1.36
CA SER A 71 0.71 -1.95 0.86
C SER A 71 1.16 -2.79 -0.35
N ILE A 72 0.40 -3.82 -0.70
CA ILE A 72 0.74 -4.73 -1.79
C ILE A 72 0.61 -3.99 -3.12
N ASN A 73 1.70 -3.92 -3.88
CA ASN A 73 1.78 -3.27 -5.19
C ASN A 73 2.04 -4.26 -6.34
N ILE A 74 2.41 -5.50 -6.04
CA ILE A 74 2.61 -6.58 -7.02
C ILE A 74 1.67 -7.74 -6.69
N LEU A 75 0.89 -8.18 -7.67
CA LEU A 75 0.03 -9.36 -7.57
C LEU A 75 0.46 -10.38 -8.61
N LEU A 76 0.77 -11.60 -8.15
CA LEU A 76 1.17 -12.72 -8.98
C LEU A 76 0.10 -13.81 -8.93
N GLY A 77 -0.22 -14.41 -10.06
CA GLY A 77 -1.16 -15.53 -10.15
C GLY A 77 -1.36 -15.98 -11.59
N SER A 78 -2.06 -17.10 -11.81
CA SER A 78 -2.43 -17.54 -13.17
C SER A 78 -3.93 -17.39 -13.42
N ARG A 79 -4.77 -18.15 -12.71
CA ARG A 79 -6.23 -18.18 -12.91
C ARG A 79 -7.00 -17.17 -12.06
N ILE A 80 -6.34 -16.47 -11.15
CA ILE A 80 -7.04 -15.53 -10.26
C ILE A 80 -7.56 -14.30 -11.01
N PHE A 81 -6.87 -13.90 -12.08
CA PHE A 81 -7.20 -12.73 -12.88
C PHE A 81 -8.46 -12.90 -13.75
N THR A 82 -9.00 -14.10 -13.83
CA THR A 82 -10.16 -14.43 -14.69
C THR A 82 -11.46 -14.48 -13.89
N GLU A 83 -11.42 -15.02 -12.67
CA GLU A 83 -12.62 -15.32 -11.88
C GLU A 83 -12.71 -14.55 -10.55
N GLY A 84 -11.58 -14.31 -9.88
CA GLY A 84 -11.55 -13.84 -8.49
C GLY A 84 -11.12 -12.40 -8.29
N TRP A 85 -10.75 -11.69 -9.37
CA TRP A 85 -10.08 -10.41 -9.28
C TRP A 85 -10.95 -9.26 -9.82
N ASP A 86 -11.09 -8.23 -9.00
CA ASP A 86 -11.77 -6.98 -9.32
C ASP A 86 -10.98 -5.82 -8.71
N SER A 87 -10.05 -5.23 -9.45
CA SER A 87 -9.21 -4.12 -8.96
C SER A 87 -9.03 -3.05 -10.02
N ASN A 88 -9.06 -1.79 -9.57
CA ASN A 88 -8.75 -0.59 -10.36
C ASN A 88 -7.33 -0.06 -10.13
N ARG A 89 -6.53 -0.74 -9.28
CA ARG A 89 -5.15 -0.38 -8.93
C ARG A 89 -4.09 -0.65 -10.02
N PRO A 90 -4.26 -1.60 -10.96
CA PRO A 90 -3.20 -1.94 -11.92
C PRO A 90 -2.88 -0.81 -12.88
N ASN A 91 -1.58 -0.55 -13.05
CA ASN A 91 -1.02 0.27 -14.12
C ASN A 91 -0.08 -0.53 -15.04
N VAL A 92 0.30 -1.75 -14.66
CA VAL A 92 1.10 -2.69 -15.45
C VAL A 92 0.50 -4.09 -15.35
N VAL A 93 0.37 -4.77 -16.49
CA VAL A 93 0.03 -6.20 -16.56
C VAL A 93 1.10 -6.91 -17.38
N ASN A 94 1.66 -7.98 -16.83
CA ASN A 94 2.70 -8.76 -17.49
C ASN A 94 2.24 -10.22 -17.66
N PHE A 95 2.17 -10.68 -18.91
CA PHE A 95 1.80 -12.04 -19.27
C PHE A 95 3.05 -12.89 -19.50
N ILE A 96 3.30 -13.83 -18.59
CA ILE A 96 4.43 -14.76 -18.70
C ILE A 96 3.91 -16.10 -19.21
N ASN A 97 4.30 -16.48 -20.42
CA ASN A 97 4.00 -17.79 -21.02
C ASN A 97 2.50 -18.15 -21.11
N ILE A 98 1.61 -17.17 -21.17
CA ILE A 98 0.14 -17.34 -21.27
C ILE A 98 -0.36 -16.64 -22.54
N GLY A 99 -1.36 -17.20 -23.23
CA GLY A 99 -2.09 -16.51 -24.31
C GLY A 99 -1.78 -16.95 -25.74
N VAL A 100 -1.24 -18.17 -25.92
CA VAL A 100 -0.92 -18.71 -27.25
C VAL A 100 -2.12 -19.48 -27.83
N ASP A 101 -2.78 -20.27 -27.01
CA ASP A 101 -3.99 -21.04 -27.34
C ASP A 101 -5.28 -20.22 -27.15
N GLU A 102 -6.34 -20.56 -27.88
CA GLU A 102 -7.62 -19.82 -27.88
C GLU A 102 -8.25 -19.69 -26.49
N GLY A 103 -8.11 -20.73 -25.64
CA GLY A 103 -8.57 -20.69 -24.26
C GLY A 103 -7.85 -19.62 -23.44
N ALA A 104 -6.52 -19.52 -23.58
CA ALA A 104 -5.72 -18.52 -22.89
C ALA A 104 -5.90 -17.10 -23.44
N GLN A 105 -6.22 -16.93 -24.72
CA GLN A 105 -6.54 -15.61 -25.27
C GLN A 105 -7.75 -14.98 -24.58
N LYS A 106 -8.80 -15.77 -24.32
CA LYS A 106 -9.99 -15.31 -23.58
C LYS A 106 -9.62 -14.84 -22.17
N PHE A 107 -8.72 -15.57 -21.49
CA PHE A 107 -8.25 -15.18 -20.16
C PHE A 107 -7.48 -13.87 -20.16
N VAL A 108 -6.64 -13.64 -21.16
CA VAL A 108 -5.90 -12.38 -21.34
C VAL A 108 -6.87 -11.22 -21.57
N LEU A 109 -7.86 -11.37 -22.45
CA LEU A 109 -8.86 -10.32 -22.72
C LEU A 109 -9.72 -10.02 -21.49
N GLN A 110 -10.16 -11.04 -20.74
CA GLN A 110 -10.92 -10.84 -19.51
C GLN A 110 -10.09 -10.14 -18.43
N ALA A 111 -8.81 -10.51 -18.28
CA ALA A 111 -7.89 -9.84 -17.36
C ALA A 111 -7.68 -8.37 -17.75
N ILE A 112 -7.54 -8.08 -19.05
CA ILE A 112 -7.48 -6.71 -19.57
C ILE A 112 -8.79 -5.97 -19.28
N GLY A 113 -9.96 -6.52 -19.59
CA GLY A 113 -11.25 -5.85 -19.32
C GLY A 113 -11.50 -5.57 -17.83
N ARG A 114 -10.97 -6.40 -16.93
CA ARG A 114 -11.02 -6.19 -15.47
C ARG A 114 -9.96 -5.18 -14.99
N GLY A 115 -8.79 -5.17 -15.61
CA GLY A 115 -7.67 -4.30 -15.23
C GLY A 115 -7.67 -2.91 -15.89
N VAL A 116 -8.28 -2.76 -17.07
CA VAL A 116 -8.46 -1.49 -17.78
C VAL A 116 -9.67 -0.77 -17.20
N ARG A 117 -9.51 -0.19 -16.02
CA ARG A 117 -10.53 0.69 -15.44
C ARG A 117 -9.93 2.05 -15.16
N ILE A 118 -10.34 3.03 -15.97
CA ILE A 118 -9.96 4.42 -15.76
C ILE A 118 -10.82 4.94 -14.61
N GLN A 119 -10.20 5.13 -13.45
CA GLN A 119 -10.82 5.75 -12.28
C GLN A 119 -9.80 6.64 -11.54
N PRO A 120 -9.45 7.81 -12.11
CA PRO A 120 -8.49 8.73 -11.49
C PRO A 120 -9.00 9.30 -10.16
N VAL A 121 -10.33 9.31 -9.96
CA VAL A 121 -10.99 9.76 -8.72
C VAL A 121 -12.01 8.70 -8.30
N PRO A 122 -12.11 8.35 -7.00
CA PRO A 122 -13.14 7.44 -6.50
C PRO A 122 -14.55 7.85 -6.98
N GLY A 123 -15.30 6.88 -7.51
CA GLY A 123 -16.63 7.10 -8.10
C GLY A 123 -16.67 7.57 -9.56
N ILE A 124 -15.60 8.18 -10.10
CA ILE A 124 -15.60 8.75 -11.46
C ILE A 124 -14.84 7.85 -12.43
N ARG A 125 -15.55 7.19 -13.36
CA ARG A 125 -14.98 6.21 -14.31
C ARG A 125 -14.64 6.82 -15.68
N LYS A 126 -13.94 7.95 -15.69
CA LYS A 126 -13.57 8.70 -16.90
C LYS A 126 -12.17 9.28 -16.76
N ARG A 127 -11.50 9.55 -17.89
CA ARG A 127 -10.20 10.25 -17.90
C ARG A 127 -10.36 11.64 -17.28
N LEU A 128 -9.33 12.11 -16.59
CA LEU A 128 -9.32 13.41 -15.90
C LEU A 128 -9.70 14.58 -16.83
N SER A 129 -9.29 14.52 -18.10
CA SER A 129 -9.61 15.51 -19.13
C SER A 129 -11.09 15.54 -19.52
N TYR A 130 -11.81 14.43 -19.39
CA TYR A 130 -13.24 14.32 -19.72
C TYR A 130 -14.16 14.61 -18.53
N ILE A 131 -13.61 14.91 -17.35
CA ILE A 131 -14.39 15.34 -16.19
C ILE A 131 -14.78 16.81 -16.40
N VAL A 132 -15.98 17.05 -16.92
CA VAL A 132 -16.50 18.40 -17.21
C VAL A 132 -17.84 18.69 -16.54
N ASN A 133 -18.54 17.67 -16.06
CA ASN A 133 -19.82 17.82 -15.36
C ASN A 133 -19.61 18.56 -14.03
N PRO A 134 -20.44 19.57 -13.69
CA PRO A 134 -20.41 20.25 -12.38
C PRO A 134 -20.36 19.30 -11.17
N GLU A 135 -21.19 18.26 -11.12
CA GLU A 135 -21.23 17.32 -9.99
C GLU A 135 -19.93 16.50 -9.84
N GLU A 136 -19.40 16.02 -10.97
CA GLU A 136 -18.13 15.28 -10.99
C GLU A 136 -16.96 16.21 -10.64
N THR A 137 -17.04 17.50 -11.01
CA THR A 137 -16.04 18.53 -10.70
C THR A 137 -16.04 18.88 -9.21
N GLU A 138 -17.20 18.94 -8.57
CA GLU A 138 -17.31 19.10 -7.12
C GLU A 138 -16.72 17.89 -6.38
N THR A 139 -16.95 16.67 -6.88
CA THR A 139 -16.33 15.48 -6.29
C THR A 139 -14.81 15.51 -6.44
N LEU A 140 -14.30 15.93 -7.60
CA LEU A 140 -12.87 16.09 -7.88
C LEU A 140 -12.22 17.15 -6.99
N SER A 141 -12.92 18.27 -6.70
CA SER A 141 -12.37 19.37 -5.89
C SER A 141 -12.03 18.97 -4.45
N ARG A 142 -12.60 17.85 -3.95
CA ARG A 142 -12.24 17.24 -2.66
C ARG A 142 -10.85 16.61 -2.65
N TYR A 143 -10.30 16.30 -3.84
CA TYR A 143 -9.01 15.62 -4.00
C TYR A 143 -7.93 16.51 -4.62
N ILE A 144 -8.30 17.33 -5.62
CA ILE A 144 -7.38 18.21 -6.37
C ILE A 144 -8.05 19.56 -6.60
N ASP A 145 -7.33 20.65 -6.36
CA ASP A 145 -7.78 22.00 -6.73
C ASP A 145 -8.03 22.10 -8.24
N ILE A 146 -9.15 22.70 -8.63
CA ILE A 146 -9.55 22.90 -10.03
C ILE A 146 -8.48 23.68 -10.81
N LYS A 147 -7.82 24.66 -10.17
CA LYS A 147 -6.69 25.36 -10.81
C LYS A 147 -5.51 24.43 -11.06
N ALA A 148 -5.17 23.59 -10.08
CA ALA A 148 -4.12 22.59 -10.24
C ALA A 148 -4.46 21.57 -11.35
N LYS A 149 -5.72 21.15 -11.49
CA LYS A 149 -6.16 20.30 -12.61
C LYS A 149 -5.90 20.98 -13.96
N ALA A 150 -6.27 22.26 -14.10
CA ALA A 150 -6.05 23.01 -15.33
C ALA A 150 -4.56 23.15 -15.66
N ASP A 151 -3.73 23.43 -14.65
CA ASP A 151 -2.27 23.53 -14.82
C ASP A 151 -1.63 22.18 -15.16
N ILE A 152 -2.07 21.09 -14.52
CA ILE A 152 -1.62 19.74 -14.83
C ILE A 152 -1.96 19.42 -16.28
N LEU A 153 -3.24 19.51 -16.68
CA LEU A 153 -3.66 19.17 -18.04
C LEU A 153 -3.01 20.05 -19.12
N LYS A 154 -2.65 21.30 -18.79
CA LYS A 154 -1.94 22.21 -19.70
C LYS A 154 -0.47 21.82 -19.88
N ARG A 155 0.19 21.31 -18.84
CA ARG A 155 1.63 21.02 -18.82
C ARG A 155 1.95 19.54 -19.07
N ASN A 156 1.01 18.65 -18.76
CA ASN A 156 1.19 17.21 -18.80
C ASN A 156 -0.17 16.50 -18.96
N LEU A 157 -0.28 15.63 -19.96
CA LEU A 157 -1.37 14.65 -19.99
C LEU A 157 -0.99 13.53 -19.02
N PRO A 158 -1.70 13.37 -17.88
CA PRO A 158 -1.41 12.27 -16.98
C PRO A 158 -1.48 10.96 -17.75
N LEU A 159 -0.44 10.13 -17.60
CA LEU A 159 -0.38 8.79 -18.18
C LEU A 159 -1.42 7.89 -17.51
N GLU A 160 -2.67 8.05 -17.90
CA GLU A 160 -3.77 7.13 -17.63
C GLU A 160 -3.67 5.99 -18.64
N SER A 161 -2.55 5.27 -18.56
CA SER A 161 -2.15 4.20 -19.46
C SER A 161 -1.98 2.91 -18.66
N LEU A 162 -2.49 1.81 -19.22
CA LEU A 162 -2.18 0.47 -18.76
C LEU A 162 -1.06 -0.08 -19.65
N PHE A 163 0.07 -0.42 -19.06
CA PHE A 163 1.16 -1.04 -19.80
C PHE A 163 0.95 -2.56 -19.86
N LEU A 164 0.88 -3.09 -21.07
CA LEU A 164 0.76 -4.53 -21.32
C LEU A 164 2.10 -5.08 -21.81
N PHE A 165 2.66 -6.02 -21.06
CA PHE A 165 3.87 -6.75 -21.42
C PHE A 165 3.54 -8.23 -21.61
N ALA A 166 4.23 -8.89 -22.52
CA ALA A 166 4.17 -10.34 -22.63
C ALA A 166 5.54 -10.91 -23.03
N THR A 167 5.86 -12.11 -22.54
CA THR A 167 7.12 -12.79 -22.87
C THR A 167 7.14 -13.37 -24.29
N LYS A 168 5.97 -13.56 -24.92
CA LYS A 168 5.83 -14.10 -26.28
C LYS A 168 5.18 -13.07 -27.21
N LYS A 169 5.79 -12.85 -28.38
CA LYS A 169 5.28 -11.93 -29.42
C LYS A 169 3.88 -12.32 -29.90
N GLU A 170 3.60 -13.60 -29.99
CA GLU A 170 2.29 -14.15 -30.39
C GLU A 170 1.15 -13.64 -29.50
N VAL A 171 1.40 -13.52 -28.19
CA VAL A 171 0.40 -13.05 -27.22
C VAL A 171 0.03 -11.59 -27.49
N ILE A 172 1.03 -10.73 -27.72
CA ILE A 172 0.80 -9.32 -28.07
C ILE A 172 0.05 -9.20 -29.40
N LYS A 173 0.41 -10.03 -30.38
CA LYS A 173 -0.28 -10.08 -31.68
C LYS A 173 -1.76 -10.45 -31.49
N ASN A 174 -2.04 -11.51 -30.73
CA ASN A 174 -3.40 -11.96 -30.45
C ASN A 174 -4.23 -10.89 -29.70
N ILE A 175 -3.63 -10.20 -28.72
CA ILE A 175 -4.28 -9.08 -28.01
C ILE A 175 -4.64 -7.97 -28.99
N THR A 176 -3.68 -7.56 -29.82
CA THR A 176 -3.86 -6.45 -30.76
C THR A 176 -4.92 -6.77 -31.81
N GLU A 177 -4.90 -7.98 -32.38
CA GLU A 177 -5.88 -8.42 -33.38
C GLU A 177 -7.30 -8.50 -32.81
N ASN A 178 -7.46 -9.03 -31.58
CA ASN A 178 -8.78 -9.10 -30.94
C ASN A 178 -9.32 -7.72 -30.57
N LEU A 179 -8.50 -6.83 -30.01
CA LEU A 179 -8.92 -5.45 -29.71
C LEU A 179 -9.30 -4.67 -30.97
N SER A 180 -8.63 -4.93 -32.10
CA SER A 180 -8.95 -4.29 -33.38
C SER A 180 -10.30 -4.71 -33.96
N ARG A 181 -10.86 -5.85 -33.52
CA ARG A 181 -12.17 -6.37 -33.98
C ARG A 181 -13.36 -5.73 -33.25
N GLU A 182 -13.17 -5.11 -32.08
CA GLU A 182 -14.26 -4.64 -31.20
C GLU A 182 -14.74 -3.17 -31.45
N LYS A 183 -14.50 -2.58 -32.63
CA LYS A 183 -14.89 -1.23 -33.14
C LYS A 183 -13.85 -0.11 -33.03
N ASP A 184 -13.89 0.76 -34.06
CA ASP A 184 -13.26 2.08 -34.22
C ASP A 184 -11.80 2.19 -33.77
N ALA A 185 -10.96 1.30 -34.29
CA ALA A 185 -9.51 1.30 -34.09
C ALA A 185 -8.77 2.44 -34.85
N ASP A 186 -9.43 3.57 -35.10
CA ASP A 186 -8.90 4.64 -35.97
C ASP A 186 -7.71 5.40 -35.35
N ASP A 187 -7.38 5.19 -34.07
CA ASP A 187 -6.37 5.99 -33.37
C ASP A 187 -5.18 5.18 -32.80
N TRP A 188 -4.94 3.95 -33.28
CA TRP A 188 -3.74 3.19 -32.88
C TRP A 188 -2.47 3.84 -33.45
N LYS A 189 -1.77 4.61 -32.61
CA LYS A 189 -0.46 5.16 -32.96
C LYS A 189 0.64 4.15 -32.67
N ILE A 190 1.18 3.56 -33.74
CA ILE A 190 2.35 2.68 -33.62
C ILE A 190 3.57 3.56 -33.29
N VAL A 191 4.05 3.47 -32.05
CA VAL A 191 5.31 4.09 -31.65
C VAL A 191 6.46 3.17 -32.07
N LYS A 192 7.18 3.55 -33.14
CA LYS A 192 8.41 2.89 -33.57
C LYS A 192 9.62 3.70 -33.09
N HIS A 193 10.71 3.02 -32.75
CA HIS A 193 11.99 3.62 -32.41
C HIS A 193 11.96 4.56 -31.18
N ILE A 194 11.85 3.97 -29.98
CA ILE A 194 12.18 4.70 -28.74
C ILE A 194 13.67 5.03 -28.80
N SER A 195 13.98 6.30 -29.04
CA SER A 195 15.34 6.82 -29.02
C SER A 195 15.53 7.63 -27.75
N LYS A 196 16.72 7.53 -27.15
CA LYS A 196 17.06 8.34 -25.98
C LYS A 196 17.32 9.76 -26.46
N THR A 197 16.37 10.66 -26.25
CA THR A 197 16.55 12.07 -26.54
C THR A 197 17.41 12.72 -25.45
N VAL A 198 18.30 13.64 -25.84
CA VAL A 198 18.98 14.51 -24.88
C VAL A 198 17.92 15.45 -24.32
N ILE A 199 17.74 15.43 -23.00
CA ILE A 199 16.79 16.29 -22.31
C ILE A 199 17.50 17.63 -22.08
N PRO A 200 17.09 18.73 -22.75
CA PRO A 200 17.82 19.99 -22.70
C PRO A 200 17.63 20.75 -21.38
N GLN A 201 16.77 20.23 -20.50
CA GLN A 201 16.37 20.85 -19.25
C GLN A 201 16.78 19.94 -18.09
N GLU A 202 17.20 20.54 -16.99
CA GLU A 202 17.44 19.83 -15.74
C GLU A 202 16.11 19.31 -15.18
N LEU A 203 15.94 17.98 -15.15
CA LEU A 203 14.77 17.36 -14.57
C LEU A 203 14.98 17.16 -13.07
N LEU A 204 14.24 17.91 -12.26
CA LEU A 204 14.26 17.77 -10.82
C LEU A 204 13.42 16.54 -10.40
N ILE A 205 14.07 15.60 -9.72
CA ILE A 205 13.38 14.45 -9.13
C ILE A 205 12.95 14.85 -7.72
N PRO A 206 11.64 14.85 -7.39
CA PRO A 206 11.20 15.14 -6.03
C PRO A 206 11.77 14.09 -5.08
N LYS A 207 12.40 14.55 -4.01
CA LYS A 207 12.85 13.70 -2.90
C LYS A 207 11.92 13.94 -1.72
N TYR A 208 11.61 12.89 -0.99
CA TYR A 208 10.95 13.02 0.30
C TYR A 208 11.89 13.75 1.26
N GLU A 209 11.35 14.73 1.98
CA GLU A 209 12.03 15.41 3.06
C GLU A 209 11.68 14.70 4.38
N GLU A 210 12.69 14.36 5.18
CA GLU A 210 12.46 13.89 6.54
C GLU A 210 11.96 15.06 7.39
N VAL A 211 10.65 15.08 7.65
CA VAL A 211 10.07 16.06 8.56
C VAL A 211 10.28 15.57 9.99
N ILE A 212 11.33 16.06 10.64
CA ILE A 212 11.52 15.91 12.08
C ILE A 212 10.59 16.92 12.76
N ALA A 213 9.39 16.47 13.11
CA ALA A 213 8.48 17.29 13.91
C ALA A 213 8.83 17.14 15.39
N GLU A 214 9.21 18.24 16.04
CA GLU A 214 9.32 18.29 17.50
C GLU A 214 7.91 18.15 18.10
N ILE A 215 7.66 17.01 18.76
CA ILE A 215 6.40 16.79 19.46
C ILE A 215 6.47 17.55 20.78
N PRO A 216 5.53 18.46 21.07
CA PRO A 216 5.56 19.22 22.32
C PRO A 216 5.41 18.29 23.53
N ALA A 217 5.97 18.71 24.67
CA ALA A 217 5.81 17.98 25.93
C ALA A 217 4.33 17.82 26.31
N TYR A 218 3.95 16.66 26.84
CA TYR A 218 2.58 16.38 27.26
C TYR A 218 2.31 16.89 28.67
N SER A 219 1.20 17.61 28.86
CA SER A 219 0.80 18.09 30.19
C SER A 219 0.05 17.02 30.98
N ILE A 220 0.62 16.56 32.10
CA ILE A 220 0.02 15.57 33.00
C ILE A 220 0.29 15.96 34.46
N ASN A 221 -0.57 15.58 35.40
CA ASN A 221 -0.27 15.81 36.81
C ASN A 221 0.89 14.90 37.29
N ARG A 222 1.68 15.37 38.26
CA ARG A 222 2.85 14.60 38.73
C ARG A 222 2.47 13.27 39.39
N ASP A 223 1.40 13.24 40.17
CA ASP A 223 0.95 12.00 40.81
C ASP A 223 0.44 11.01 39.76
N GLU A 224 -0.27 11.47 38.73
CA GLU A 224 -0.74 10.61 37.64
C GLU A 224 0.39 10.07 36.78
N TYR A 225 1.46 10.85 36.61
CA TYR A 225 2.67 10.39 35.94
C TYR A 225 3.37 9.30 36.75
N ASN A 226 3.43 9.45 38.07
CA ASN A 226 3.98 8.42 38.95
C ASN A 226 3.12 7.14 38.94
N ASP A 227 1.79 7.28 39.02
CA ASP A 227 0.84 6.17 38.89
C ASP A 227 1.01 5.45 37.54
N LEU A 228 1.25 6.20 36.47
CA LEU A 228 1.51 5.67 35.13
C LEU A 228 2.87 4.97 35.04
N LEU A 229 3.91 5.51 35.65
CA LEU A 229 5.23 4.87 35.70
C LEU A 229 5.22 3.59 36.53
N GLU A 230 4.44 3.53 37.60
CA GLU A 230 4.24 2.30 38.37
C GLU A 230 3.49 1.25 37.53
N PHE A 231 2.48 1.69 36.78
CA PHE A 231 1.73 0.82 35.87
C PHE A 231 2.58 0.27 34.71
N VAL A 232 3.42 1.10 34.09
CA VAL A 232 4.27 0.74 32.93
C VAL A 232 5.61 0.12 33.33
N GLY A 233 6.11 0.41 34.52
CA GLY A 233 7.45 0.09 34.97
C GLY A 233 8.49 1.13 34.55
N ILE A 234 9.37 1.48 35.48
CA ILE A 234 10.42 2.51 35.35
C ILE A 234 11.42 2.17 34.24
N SER A 235 11.68 0.88 34.02
CA SER A 235 12.60 0.37 33.00
C SER A 235 11.92 -0.61 32.05
N ALA A 236 12.44 -0.70 30.82
CA ALA A 236 11.97 -1.68 29.86
C ALA A 236 12.11 -3.11 30.40
N GLY A 237 11.11 -3.96 30.15
CA GLY A 237 11.11 -5.30 30.73
C GLY A 237 9.82 -6.10 30.55
N VAL A 238 9.57 -7.01 31.50
CA VAL A 238 8.40 -7.91 31.46
C VAL A 238 7.08 -7.14 31.48
N GLN A 239 7.04 -6.00 32.17
CA GLN A 239 5.84 -5.20 32.33
C GLN A 239 5.35 -4.58 31.03
N ASP A 240 6.25 -4.28 30.09
CA ASP A 240 5.89 -3.84 28.74
C ASP A 240 5.02 -4.88 28.04
N LYS A 241 5.37 -6.16 28.16
CA LYS A 241 4.63 -7.26 27.55
C LYS A 241 3.22 -7.40 28.15
N ILE A 242 3.10 -7.21 29.46
CA ILE A 242 1.80 -7.30 30.16
C ILE A 242 0.90 -6.14 29.72
N VAL A 243 1.42 -4.92 29.70
CA VAL A 243 0.68 -3.72 29.27
C VAL A 243 0.26 -3.82 27.80
N LEU A 244 1.14 -4.31 26.92
CA LEU A 244 0.84 -4.53 25.51
C LEU A 244 -0.25 -5.58 25.28
N MET A 245 -0.31 -6.63 26.12
CA MET A 245 -1.36 -7.65 26.05
C MET A 245 -2.72 -7.15 26.54
N GLN A 246 -2.73 -6.22 27.51
CA GLN A 246 -3.97 -5.60 28.01
C GLN A 246 -4.51 -4.50 27.09
N SER A 247 -3.68 -4.02 26.16
CA SER A 247 -4.02 -2.93 25.24
C SER A 247 -4.77 -3.43 24.00
N PRO A 248 -5.64 -2.60 23.38
CA PRO A 248 -6.30 -2.97 22.13
C PRO A 248 -5.30 -3.25 20.99
N ILE A 249 -5.57 -4.31 20.20
CA ILE A 249 -4.67 -4.85 19.16
C ILE A 249 -4.22 -3.79 18.13
N ASN A 250 -5.07 -2.81 17.83
CA ASN A 250 -4.78 -1.75 16.86
C ASN A 250 -3.76 -0.71 17.35
N VAL A 251 -3.35 -0.73 18.62
CA VAL A 251 -2.50 0.29 19.24
C VAL A 251 -1.10 -0.26 19.60
N SER A 252 -0.91 -1.58 19.61
CA SER A 252 0.31 -2.23 20.13
C SER A 252 1.60 -1.80 19.42
N LYS A 253 1.55 -1.43 18.13
CA LYS A 253 2.74 -1.01 17.37
C LYS A 253 3.26 0.37 17.78
N THR A 254 2.36 1.31 18.06
CA THR A 254 2.72 2.68 18.49
C THR A 254 2.99 2.73 20.00
N LEU A 255 2.40 1.81 20.76
CA LEU A 255 2.60 1.73 22.21
C LEU A 255 4.04 1.46 22.60
N VAL A 256 4.78 0.62 21.87
CA VAL A 256 6.19 0.34 22.19
C VAL A 256 7.00 1.64 22.24
N ALA A 257 6.89 2.48 21.22
CA ALA A 257 7.55 3.79 21.19
C ALA A 257 7.02 4.75 22.26
N THR A 258 5.74 4.65 22.61
CA THR A 258 5.13 5.46 23.67
C THR A 258 5.65 5.09 25.06
N LEU A 259 5.86 3.80 25.37
CA LEU A 259 6.41 3.34 26.65
C LEU A 259 7.84 3.87 26.87
N GLU A 260 8.65 3.90 25.81
CA GLU A 260 9.99 4.52 25.85
C GLU A 260 9.89 6.02 26.14
N LYS A 261 8.97 6.73 25.49
CA LYS A 261 8.76 8.17 25.71
C LYS A 261 8.24 8.50 27.10
N ILE A 262 7.42 7.62 27.71
CA ILE A 262 6.90 7.80 29.08
C ILE A 262 8.01 7.83 30.13
N ARG A 263 9.06 7.04 29.93
CA ARG A 263 10.19 6.93 30.87
C ARG A 263 11.14 8.13 30.84
N VAL A 264 10.95 9.05 29.90
CA VAL A 264 11.75 10.26 29.74
C VAL A 264 10.96 11.43 30.30
N GLU A 265 11.29 11.86 31.52
CA GLU A 265 10.57 12.92 32.24
C GLU A 265 10.52 14.25 31.46
N THR A 266 11.54 14.55 30.64
CA THR A 266 11.58 15.77 29.81
C THR A 266 10.50 15.84 28.73
N ASN A 267 9.82 14.73 28.46
CA ASN A 267 8.68 14.70 27.53
C ASN A 267 7.37 15.21 28.17
N PHE A 268 7.39 15.60 29.44
CA PHE A 268 6.20 15.97 30.21
C PHE A 268 6.30 17.35 30.85
N ASN A 269 5.14 17.96 31.06
CA ASN A 269 4.97 19.18 31.86
C ASN A 269 3.95 18.92 32.98
N PHE A 270 4.32 19.24 34.21
CA PHE A 270 3.53 18.93 35.41
C PHE A 270 2.59 20.06 35.88
N SER A 271 2.21 20.97 34.99
CA SER A 271 1.45 22.18 35.32
C SER A 271 -0.06 22.00 35.49
N VAL A 272 -0.59 20.78 35.38
CA VAL A 272 -2.04 20.51 35.38
C VAL A 272 -2.53 19.82 36.65
N SER A 273 -3.79 20.12 37.01
CA SER A 273 -4.49 19.46 38.11
C SER A 273 -4.73 17.99 37.80
N ARG A 274 -4.70 17.14 38.84
CA ARG A 274 -4.97 15.70 38.74
C ARG A 274 -6.33 15.46 38.08
N SER A 275 -6.35 14.53 37.13
CA SER A 275 -7.59 14.01 36.56
C SER A 275 -8.03 12.72 37.28
N ILE A 276 -9.26 12.27 37.03
CA ILE A 276 -9.82 11.04 37.63
C ILE A 276 -9.62 9.85 36.67
N ARG A 277 -8.63 9.93 35.76
CA ARG A 277 -8.39 8.92 34.72
C ARG A 277 -7.57 7.76 35.25
N LYS A 278 -7.83 6.56 34.75
CA LYS A 278 -7.02 5.37 35.08
C LYS A 278 -5.70 5.43 34.30
N PRO A 279 -4.62 4.77 34.78
CA PRO A 279 -3.34 4.72 34.09
C PRO A 279 -3.43 4.26 32.63
N ILE A 280 -4.30 3.28 32.34
CA ILE A 280 -4.52 2.79 30.97
C ILE A 280 -5.11 3.86 30.04
N ASP A 281 -5.99 4.72 30.54
CA ASP A 281 -6.59 5.80 29.74
C ASP A 281 -5.54 6.87 29.41
N ASN A 282 -4.68 7.20 30.39
CA ASN A 282 -3.55 8.09 30.19
C ASN A 282 -2.55 7.51 29.18
N LEU A 283 -2.26 6.21 29.24
CA LEU A 283 -1.39 5.54 28.28
C LEU A 283 -1.92 5.66 26.84
N LEU A 284 -3.23 5.45 26.62
CA LEU A 284 -3.83 5.55 25.30
C LEU A 284 -3.80 6.99 24.75
N LEU A 285 -4.03 7.99 25.61
CA LEU A 285 -3.94 9.40 25.23
C LEU A 285 -2.51 9.84 24.89
N LEU A 286 -1.54 9.38 25.68
CA LEU A 286 -0.13 9.62 25.41
C LEU A 286 0.30 8.98 24.10
N ASN A 287 -0.22 7.79 23.81
CA ASN A 287 0.03 7.13 22.55
C ASN A 287 -0.51 7.94 21.35
N GLN A 288 -1.68 8.56 21.48
CA GLN A 288 -2.22 9.45 20.45
C GLN A 288 -1.36 10.72 20.30
N HIS A 289 -0.93 11.33 21.41
CA HIS A 289 -0.13 12.55 21.41
C HIS A 289 1.25 12.34 20.76
N PHE A 290 1.97 11.29 21.16
CA PHE A 290 3.32 11.04 20.67
C PHE A 290 3.41 10.44 19.27
N ASN A 291 2.27 10.05 18.70
CA ASN A 291 2.15 9.52 17.34
C ASN A 291 1.18 10.33 16.47
N GLN A 292 0.87 11.56 16.87
CA GLN A 292 0.09 12.46 16.04
C GLN A 292 0.82 12.77 14.73
N LYS A 293 0.07 12.97 13.65
CA LYS A 293 0.66 13.43 12.39
C LYS A 293 1.31 14.80 12.61
N PRO A 294 2.52 15.04 12.08
CA PRO A 294 3.13 16.37 12.09
C PRO A 294 2.12 17.42 11.65
N LYS A 295 1.92 18.47 12.47
CA LYS A 295 1.22 19.65 12.01
C LYS A 295 2.16 20.36 11.04
N ARG A 296 1.76 20.43 9.77
CA ARG A 296 2.42 21.27 8.76
C ARG A 296 2.18 22.74 9.06
#